data_AF-A0A0M3J9B2-F1
#
_entry.id   AF-A0A0M3J9B2-F1
#
_cell.length_a   1.000
_cell.length_b   1.000
_cell.length_c   1.000
_cell.angle_alpha   90.00
_cell.angle_beta   90.00
_cell.angle_gamma   90.00
#
_symmetry.space_group_name_H-M   'P 1'
#
loop_
_entity.id
_entity.type
_entity.pdbx_description
1 polymer ?
#
loop_
_entity_poly.entity_id
_entity_poly.type
_entity_poly.pdbx_seq_one_letter_code
_entity_poly.pdbx_strand_id
1 'polypeptide(L)'
;MPSSICADVPAYVNACPSGTPLLASNNRPRPCKFGPGACGAGYWCHLGLVPTEYQCCPGEPTNPAACQGLPYAVGISDSLAPPATRWYYNQQTKTCGTFQYNGLKGNQNNFLTKSDCEQTCHTYVNACPSGTPLLAANNRPRPCKFGPGACGAGYWCHLGLVPAEYQCCPGEPTNPAACQGLPYAVGISDSLAPPATR
;
A
#
# COMPACT_ATOMS: atom_id res chain seq x y z
N MET A 1 -1.20 -43.48 -39.75
CA MET A 1 0.02 -42.71 -39.41
C MET A 1 -0.01 -41.45 -40.24
N PRO A 2 0.02 -40.22 -39.71
CA PRO A 2 0.52 -39.75 -38.40
C PRO A 2 -0.63 -39.46 -37.41
N SER A 3 -0.52 -39.71 -36.10
CA SER A 3 0.33 -39.07 -35.08
C SER A 3 -0.02 -37.60 -34.87
N SER A 4 -0.88 -37.31 -33.89
CA SER A 4 -0.43 -36.63 -32.67
C SER A 4 -1.62 -36.30 -31.76
N ILE A 5 -1.63 -37.04 -30.66
CA ILE A 5 -2.15 -36.74 -29.34
C ILE A 5 -2.37 -35.22 -29.16
N CYS A 6 -3.62 -34.78 -29.07
CA CYS A 6 -3.93 -33.59 -28.27
C CYS A 6 -3.59 -33.99 -26.84
N ALA A 7 -2.36 -33.72 -26.41
CA ALA A 7 -2.01 -33.81 -25.01
C ALA A 7 -2.82 -32.71 -24.34
N ASP A 8 -3.82 -33.09 -23.54
CA ASP A 8 -4.56 -32.17 -22.70
C ASP A 8 -3.56 -31.34 -21.90
N VAL A 9 -3.35 -30.11 -22.38
CA VAL A 9 -2.71 -29.02 -21.67
C VAL A 9 -3.31 -29.03 -20.27
N PRO A 10 -2.53 -28.91 -19.18
CA PRO A 10 -3.15 -28.78 -17.87
C PRO A 10 -3.98 -27.48 -17.91
N ALA A 11 -5.30 -27.62 -18.06
CA ALA A 11 -6.24 -26.53 -18.29
C ALA A 11 -6.49 -25.79 -16.97
N TYR A 12 -5.46 -25.14 -16.44
CA TYR A 12 -5.59 -24.26 -15.31
C TYR A 12 -5.81 -22.83 -15.80
N VAL A 13 -6.56 -22.06 -15.02
CA VAL A 13 -6.74 -20.63 -15.27
C VAL A 13 -5.45 -19.91 -14.88
N ASN A 14 -4.81 -19.22 -15.82
CA ASN A 14 -3.65 -18.40 -15.52
C ASN A 14 -4.11 -17.08 -14.88
N ALA A 15 -3.88 -16.90 -13.57
CA ALA A 15 -4.28 -15.69 -12.86
C ALA A 15 -3.31 -14.51 -13.05
N CYS A 16 -2.09 -14.76 -13.55
CA CYS A 16 -1.01 -13.79 -13.61
C CYS A 16 -1.23 -12.72 -14.70
N PRO A 17 -0.99 -11.43 -14.39
CA PRO A 17 -1.12 -10.35 -15.36
C PRO A 17 -0.13 -10.50 -16.53
N SER A 18 1.02 -11.12 -16.27
CA SER A 18 2.06 -11.41 -17.25
C SER A 18 2.72 -12.76 -16.95
N GLY A 19 3.24 -13.40 -18.01
CA GLY A 19 3.90 -14.71 -17.91
C GLY A 19 2.98 -15.85 -17.47
N THR A 20 3.60 -16.93 -17.02
CA THR A 20 2.92 -18.13 -16.51
C THR A 20 3.19 -18.28 -15.00
N PRO A 21 2.23 -18.83 -14.24
CA PRO A 21 2.42 -19.04 -12.82
C PRO A 21 3.53 -20.07 -12.57
N LEU A 22 4.20 -19.96 -11.42
CA LEU A 22 5.12 -20.98 -10.94
C LEU A 22 4.35 -22.31 -10.78
N LEU A 23 4.81 -23.36 -11.44
CA LEU A 23 4.15 -24.67 -11.39
C LEU A 23 4.75 -25.55 -10.29
N ALA A 24 3.89 -26.31 -9.63
CA ALA A 24 4.29 -27.41 -8.76
C ALA A 24 4.61 -28.68 -9.58
N SER A 25 5.11 -29.73 -8.92
CA SER A 25 5.49 -31.01 -9.56
C SER A 25 4.35 -31.72 -10.29
N ASN A 26 3.10 -31.37 -10.00
CA ASN A 26 1.89 -31.88 -10.66
C ASN A 26 1.46 -31.06 -11.89
N ASN A 27 2.32 -30.17 -12.41
CA ASN A 27 2.03 -29.26 -13.52
C ASN A 27 0.82 -28.32 -13.29
N ARG A 28 0.48 -28.03 -12.02
CA ARG A 28 -0.53 -27.03 -11.65
C ARG A 28 0.10 -25.79 -11.02
N PRO A 29 -0.55 -24.62 -11.09
CA PRO A 29 -0.09 -23.41 -10.42
C PRO A 29 0.16 -23.68 -8.93
N ARG A 30 1.31 -23.22 -8.44
CA ARG A 30 1.67 -23.30 -7.03
C ARG A 30 0.75 -22.35 -6.24
N PRO A 31 -0.07 -22.88 -5.31
CA PRO A 31 -0.92 -22.04 -4.49
C PRO A 31 -0.07 -21.21 -3.53
N CYS A 32 -0.58 -20.04 -3.16
CA CYS A 32 0.08 -19.14 -2.23
C CYS A 32 -0.93 -18.50 -1.28
N LYS A 33 -0.41 -17.85 -0.24
CA LYS A 33 -1.18 -17.02 0.68
C LYS A 33 -0.49 -15.66 0.79
N PHE A 34 -1.23 -14.66 1.22
CA PHE A 34 -0.66 -13.36 1.56
C PHE A 34 0.39 -13.52 2.67
N GLY A 35 1.58 -12.97 2.45
CA GLY A 35 2.69 -13.03 3.41
C GLY A 35 4.07 -13.04 2.75
N PRO A 36 5.13 -12.70 3.50
CA PRO A 36 6.49 -12.70 3.00
C PRO A 36 6.95 -14.11 2.62
N GLY A 37 7.69 -14.24 1.52
CA GLY A 37 8.33 -15.50 1.12
C GLY A 37 7.38 -16.59 0.59
N ALA A 38 6.10 -16.28 0.34
CA ALA A 38 5.12 -17.29 -0.10
C ALA A 38 5.50 -18.01 -1.41
N CYS A 39 6.15 -17.30 -2.34
CA CYS A 39 6.44 -17.79 -3.69
C CYS A 39 7.93 -17.91 -4.04
N GLY A 40 8.84 -17.49 -3.15
CA GLY A 40 10.28 -17.46 -3.42
C GLY A 40 10.73 -16.27 -4.29
N ALA A 41 12.02 -16.24 -4.64
CA ALA A 41 12.62 -15.15 -5.41
C ALA A 41 12.07 -15.09 -6.84
N GLY A 42 11.81 -13.87 -7.34
CA GLY A 42 11.27 -13.64 -8.69
C GLY A 42 9.77 -13.92 -8.85
N TYR A 43 9.07 -14.24 -7.76
CA TYR A 43 7.63 -14.46 -7.77
C TYR A 43 6.93 -13.75 -6.61
N TRP A 44 5.68 -13.36 -6.84
CA TRP A 44 4.77 -12.79 -5.84
C TRP A 44 3.46 -13.56 -5.82
N CYS A 45 2.70 -13.43 -4.73
CA CYS A 45 1.42 -14.10 -4.60
C CYS A 45 0.31 -13.25 -5.19
N HIS A 46 -0.24 -13.65 -6.34
CA HIS A 46 -1.49 -13.10 -6.87
C HIS A 46 -2.67 -13.60 -6.03
N LEU A 47 -3.55 -12.68 -5.65
CA LEU A 47 -4.71 -12.95 -4.79
C LEU A 47 -6.00 -12.84 -5.58
N GLY A 48 -6.48 -13.96 -6.12
CA GLY A 48 -7.80 -14.08 -6.75
C GLY A 48 -8.97 -13.88 -5.79
N LEU A 49 -10.22 -14.05 -6.24
CA LEU A 49 -11.40 -13.85 -5.38
C LEU A 49 -11.73 -15.09 -4.54
N VAL A 50 -11.29 -16.27 -4.97
CA VAL A 50 -11.37 -17.51 -4.20
C VAL A 50 -9.97 -18.11 -3.96
N PRO A 51 -9.74 -18.88 -2.88
CA PRO A 51 -8.42 -19.43 -2.57
C PRO A 51 -7.77 -20.27 -3.68
N THR A 52 -8.57 -20.90 -4.55
CA THR A 52 -8.09 -21.69 -5.69
C THR A 52 -7.49 -20.85 -6.81
N GLU A 53 -7.74 -19.54 -6.82
CA GLU A 53 -7.19 -18.58 -7.77
C GLU A 53 -5.92 -17.89 -7.24
N TYR A 54 -5.41 -18.29 -6.07
CA TYR A 54 -4.22 -17.69 -5.49
C TYR A 54 -3.00 -18.37 -6.08
N GLN A 55 -2.19 -17.64 -6.85
CA GLN A 55 -1.12 -18.23 -7.65
C GLN A 55 0.18 -17.44 -7.53
N CYS A 56 1.30 -18.16 -7.51
CA CYS A 56 2.61 -17.53 -7.59
C CYS A 56 2.88 -17.02 -9.00
N CYS A 57 2.92 -15.70 -9.17
CA CYS A 57 3.10 -15.02 -10.45
C CYS A 57 4.49 -14.41 -10.59
N PRO A 58 5.07 -14.35 -11.80
CA PRO A 58 6.38 -13.74 -12.01
C PRO A 58 6.38 -12.25 -11.63
N GLY A 59 7.47 -11.81 -11.01
CA GLY A 59 7.71 -10.42 -10.66
C GLY A 59 8.26 -10.23 -9.25
N GLU A 60 8.48 -8.97 -8.89
CA GLU A 60 9.01 -8.62 -7.56
C GLU A 60 8.02 -8.99 -6.44
N PRO A 61 8.52 -9.43 -5.27
CA PRO A 61 7.70 -9.73 -4.11
C PRO A 61 6.81 -8.55 -3.73
N THR A 62 5.61 -8.85 -3.21
CA THR A 62 4.61 -7.85 -2.79
C THR A 62 5.21 -6.76 -1.89
N ASN A 63 6.13 -7.12 -0.98
CA ASN A 63 6.94 -6.16 -0.24
C ASN A 63 8.35 -6.13 -0.85
N PRO A 64 8.82 -5.00 -1.44
CA PRO A 64 8.21 -3.66 -1.39
C PRO A 64 7.37 -3.27 -2.63
N ALA A 65 7.23 -4.14 -3.65
CA ALA A 65 6.70 -3.74 -4.96
C ALA A 65 5.28 -3.13 -4.92
N ALA A 66 4.40 -3.65 -4.07
CA ALA A 66 3.02 -3.14 -3.91
C ALA A 66 2.97 -1.66 -3.49
N CYS A 67 4.03 -1.15 -2.86
CA CYS A 67 4.09 0.18 -2.26
C CYS A 67 4.88 1.18 -3.12
N GLN A 68 5.48 0.72 -4.23
CA GLN A 68 6.43 1.48 -5.05
C GLN A 68 5.85 1.83 -6.44
N GLY A 69 4.71 2.52 -6.46
CA GLY A 69 4.21 3.17 -7.68
C GLY A 69 3.34 2.30 -8.59
N LEU A 70 2.95 1.11 -8.15
CA LEU A 70 1.92 0.34 -8.85
C LEU A 70 0.54 1.00 -8.66
N PRO A 71 -0.24 1.23 -9.74
CA PRO A 71 -1.63 1.63 -9.60
C PRO A 71 -2.48 0.47 -9.07
N TYR A 72 -3.71 0.71 -8.63
CA TYR A 72 -4.66 -0.39 -8.46
C TYR A 72 -4.97 -1.01 -9.83
N ALA A 73 -5.16 -2.32 -9.86
CA ALA A 73 -5.50 -3.05 -11.09
C ALA A 73 -6.83 -3.76 -10.92
N VAL A 74 -7.86 -3.27 -11.63
CA VAL A 74 -9.23 -3.83 -11.60
C VAL A 74 -9.25 -5.30 -12.04
N GLY A 75 -8.39 -5.69 -12.98
CA GLY A 75 -8.33 -7.06 -13.49
C GLY A 75 -9.48 -7.39 -14.44
N ILE A 76 -9.65 -8.68 -14.74
CA ILE A 76 -10.69 -9.19 -15.65
C ILE A 76 -11.75 -10.02 -14.91
N SER A 77 -12.97 -10.03 -15.43
CA SER A 77 -14.15 -10.70 -14.85
C SER A 77 -14.27 -12.17 -15.28
N ASP A 78 -13.23 -12.96 -15.05
CA ASP A 78 -13.18 -14.41 -15.36
C ASP A 78 -12.91 -15.25 -14.10
N SER A 79 -13.18 -14.66 -12.93
CA SER A 79 -13.08 -15.34 -11.63
C SER A 79 -14.35 -16.14 -11.32
N LEU A 80 -14.19 -17.18 -10.51
CA LEU A 80 -15.26 -18.05 -10.01
C LEU A 80 -16.22 -17.33 -9.04
N ALA A 81 -15.82 -16.17 -8.51
CA ALA A 81 -16.63 -15.33 -7.63
C ALA A 81 -16.90 -13.95 -8.27
N PRO A 82 -18.03 -13.29 -7.88
CA PRO A 82 -18.35 -11.96 -8.36
C PRO A 82 -17.32 -10.91 -7.87
N PRO A 83 -17.19 -9.77 -8.57
CA PRO A 83 -16.26 -8.71 -8.18
C PRO A 83 -16.39 -8.34 -6.71
N ALA A 84 -15.25 -8.13 -6.03
CA ALA A 84 -15.22 -7.76 -4.61
C ALA A 84 -14.40 -6.50 -4.35
N THR A 85 -14.71 -5.82 -3.25
CA THR A 85 -13.93 -4.69 -2.75
C THR A 85 -12.57 -5.16 -2.25
N ARG A 86 -11.50 -4.53 -2.75
CA ARG A 86 -10.12 -4.73 -2.31
C ARG A 86 -9.49 -3.44 -1.85
N TRP A 87 -8.38 -3.56 -1.14
CA TRP A 87 -7.59 -2.43 -0.69
C TRP A 87 -6.37 -2.24 -1.58
N TYR A 88 -5.98 -1.00 -1.84
CA TYR A 88 -4.76 -0.64 -2.55
C TYR A 88 -4.07 0.50 -1.80
N TYR A 89 -2.75 0.57 -1.93
CA TYR A 89 -1.95 1.66 -1.43
C TYR A 89 -1.87 2.79 -2.47
N ASN A 90 -2.24 4.00 -2.05
CA ASN A 90 -2.04 5.21 -2.82
C ASN A 90 -0.72 5.88 -2.39
N GLN A 91 0.29 5.82 -3.26
CA GLN A 91 1.62 6.36 -2.97
C GLN A 91 1.64 7.90 -2.84
N GLN A 92 0.70 8.60 -3.47
CA GLN A 92 0.60 10.06 -3.42
C GLN A 92 0.10 10.53 -2.06
N THR A 93 -0.96 9.88 -1.55
CA THR A 93 -1.57 10.23 -0.27
C THR A 93 -0.95 9.48 0.92
N LYS A 94 -0.14 8.44 0.67
CA LYS A 94 0.41 7.54 1.69
C LYS A 94 -0.66 6.82 2.51
N THR A 95 -1.82 6.59 1.90
CA THR A 95 -2.98 5.95 2.55
C THR A 95 -3.44 4.72 1.76
N CYS A 96 -4.21 3.85 2.43
CA CYS A 96 -4.87 2.72 1.79
C CYS A 96 -6.31 3.10 1.41
N GLY A 97 -6.63 2.98 0.13
CA GLY A 97 -7.97 3.19 -0.41
C GLY A 97 -8.62 1.87 -0.81
N THR A 98 -9.89 1.93 -1.23
CA THR A 98 -10.61 0.76 -1.75
C THR A 98 -10.86 0.88 -3.25
N PHE A 99 -10.95 -0.26 -3.93
CA PHE A 99 -11.32 -0.35 -5.34
C PHE A 99 -12.11 -1.64 -5.61
N GLN A 100 -12.87 -1.66 -6.71
CA GLN A 100 -13.56 -2.87 -7.17
C GLN A 100 -12.58 -3.76 -7.95
N TYR A 101 -12.42 -5.00 -7.52
CA TYR A 101 -11.54 -5.98 -8.15
C TYR A 101 -12.33 -7.11 -8.79
N ASN A 102 -11.99 -7.47 -10.03
CA ASN A 102 -12.69 -8.46 -10.84
C ASN A 102 -12.12 -9.88 -10.72
N GLY A 103 -10.94 -10.03 -10.10
CA GLY A 103 -10.45 -11.31 -9.61
C GLY A 103 -9.19 -11.85 -10.25
N LEU A 104 -9.00 -11.71 -11.56
CA LEU A 104 -7.82 -12.20 -12.25
C LEU A 104 -7.02 -11.06 -12.88
N LYS A 105 -5.73 -11.30 -13.16
CA LYS A 105 -4.86 -10.35 -13.88
C LYS A 105 -4.64 -9.00 -13.16
N GLY A 106 -4.85 -8.95 -11.84
CA GLY A 106 -4.43 -7.85 -10.99
C GLY A 106 -2.90 -7.81 -10.78
N ASN A 107 -2.44 -6.84 -10.00
CA ASN A 107 -1.02 -6.67 -9.62
C ASN A 107 -0.83 -6.81 -8.09
N GLN A 108 0.40 -6.59 -7.63
CA GLN A 108 0.80 -6.71 -6.22
C GLN A 108 0.10 -5.68 -5.31
N ASN A 109 -0.37 -4.55 -5.85
CA ASN A 109 -1.05 -3.51 -5.09
C ASN A 109 -2.55 -3.86 -4.89
N ASN A 110 -2.78 -5.00 -4.24
CA ASN A 110 -4.09 -5.57 -3.97
C ASN A 110 -4.05 -6.34 -2.65
N PHE A 111 -4.77 -5.82 -1.65
CA PHE A 111 -4.79 -6.33 -0.29
C PHE A 111 -6.21 -6.75 0.10
N LEU A 112 -6.31 -7.82 0.90
CA LEU A 112 -7.59 -8.34 1.39
C LEU A 112 -8.20 -7.42 2.45
N THR A 113 -7.37 -6.89 3.35
CA THR A 113 -7.82 -6.01 4.42
C THR A 113 -7.07 -4.68 4.41
N LYS A 114 -7.69 -3.66 5.03
CA LYS A 114 -7.03 -2.38 5.30
C LYS A 114 -5.73 -2.59 6.07
N SER A 115 -5.75 -3.44 7.09
CA SER A 115 -4.60 -3.69 7.95
C SER A 115 -3.41 -4.29 7.18
N ASP A 116 -3.66 -5.23 6.26
CA ASP A 116 -2.62 -5.82 5.41
C ASP A 116 -1.92 -4.74 4.56
N CYS A 117 -2.70 -3.83 3.97
CA CYS A 117 -2.18 -2.71 3.20
C CYS A 117 -1.35 -1.75 4.07
N GLU A 118 -1.88 -1.34 5.23
CA GLU A 118 -1.22 -0.40 6.14
C GLU A 118 0.07 -0.94 6.75
N GLN A 119 0.08 -2.24 7.09
CA GLN A 119 1.26 -2.92 7.61
C GLN A 119 2.34 -3.12 6.53
N THR A 120 1.93 -3.41 5.29
CA THR A 120 2.86 -3.63 4.18
C THR A 120 3.48 -2.33 3.67
N CYS A 121 2.68 -1.28 3.51
CA CYS A 121 3.10 -0.02 2.88
C CYS A 121 3.35 1.15 3.84
N HIS A 122 3.38 0.86 5.15
CA HIS A 122 3.69 1.83 6.21
C HIS A 122 2.94 3.16 6.03
N THR A 123 1.61 3.10 6.10
CA THR A 123 0.78 4.30 5.98
C THR A 123 0.97 5.24 7.15
N TYR A 124 0.84 6.53 6.88
CA TYR A 124 0.77 7.58 7.90
C TYR A 124 0.05 8.80 7.34
N VAL A 125 -0.55 9.58 8.23
CA VAL A 125 -1.14 10.87 7.87
C VAL A 125 -0.01 11.88 7.68
N ASN A 126 0.07 12.50 6.50
CA ASN A 126 0.98 13.63 6.29
C ASN A 126 0.27 14.93 6.67
N ALA A 127 0.45 15.38 7.92
CA ALA A 127 -0.05 16.69 8.37
C ALA A 127 0.84 17.87 7.94
N CYS A 128 1.86 17.69 7.11
CA CYS A 128 2.71 18.79 6.67
C CYS A 128 2.04 19.59 5.55
N PRO A 129 2.07 20.94 5.62
CA PRO A 129 1.52 21.78 4.55
C PRO A 129 2.28 21.62 3.23
N SER A 130 3.55 21.22 3.31
CA SER A 130 4.38 20.92 2.16
C SER A 130 5.43 19.86 2.50
N GLY A 131 5.85 19.12 1.47
CA GLY A 131 6.86 18.07 1.60
C GLY A 131 6.39 16.83 2.38
N THR A 132 7.36 16.04 2.81
CA THR A 132 7.13 14.81 3.61
C THR A 132 7.67 15.01 5.02
N PRO A 133 6.99 14.46 6.05
CA PRO A 133 7.43 14.62 7.43
C PRO A 133 8.78 13.94 7.64
N LEU A 134 9.56 14.44 8.60
CA LEU A 134 10.75 13.74 9.05
C LEU A 134 10.33 12.38 9.62
N LEU A 135 10.83 11.29 9.05
CA LEU A 135 10.48 9.95 9.53
C LEU A 135 11.41 9.51 10.66
N ALA A 136 10.84 8.85 11.65
CA ALA A 136 11.61 8.11 12.66
C ALA A 136 12.07 6.75 12.09
N ALA A 137 12.88 6.02 12.87
CA ALA A 137 13.44 4.72 12.44
C ALA A 137 12.39 3.65 12.06
N ASN A 138 11.14 3.83 12.50
CA ASN A 138 10.01 2.95 12.19
C ASN A 138 9.22 3.37 10.94
N ASN A 139 9.77 4.25 10.10
CA ASN A 139 9.11 4.80 8.91
C ASN A 139 7.78 5.54 9.19
N ARG A 140 7.58 6.03 10.42
CA ARG A 140 6.44 6.89 10.78
C ARG A 140 6.88 8.33 11.00
N PRO A 141 5.97 9.32 10.83
CA PRO A 141 6.26 10.71 11.14
C PRO A 141 6.83 10.84 12.54
N ARG A 142 7.95 11.55 12.66
CA ARG A 142 8.64 11.77 13.92
C ARG A 142 7.75 12.64 14.80
N PRO A 143 7.30 12.14 15.96
CA PRO A 143 6.51 12.94 16.87
C PRO A 143 7.36 14.05 17.47
N CYS A 144 6.74 15.18 17.78
CA CYS A 144 7.41 16.32 18.37
C CYS A 144 6.61 16.92 19.53
N LYS A 145 7.30 17.68 20.39
CA LYS A 145 6.69 18.52 21.41
C LYS A 145 7.00 19.99 21.09
N PHE A 146 6.18 20.89 21.61
CA PHE A 146 6.45 22.31 21.53
C PHE A 146 7.78 22.65 22.22
N GLY A 147 8.67 23.35 21.52
CA GLY A 147 9.94 23.81 22.08
C GLY A 147 11.06 23.96 21.05
N PRO A 148 12.13 24.70 21.39
CA PRO A 148 13.30 24.86 20.53
C PRO A 148 14.00 23.52 20.32
N GLY A 149 14.43 23.26 19.08
CA GLY A 149 15.20 22.05 18.74
C GLY A 149 14.40 20.75 18.68
N ALA A 150 13.05 20.79 18.76
CA ALA A 150 12.23 19.57 18.77
C ALA A 150 12.40 18.68 17.52
N CYS A 151 12.63 19.30 16.35
CA CYS A 151 12.71 18.61 15.06
C CYS A 151 14.07 18.71 14.37
N GLY A 152 15.03 19.45 14.93
CA GLY A 152 16.34 19.71 14.32
C GLY A 152 16.32 20.78 13.21
N ALA A 153 17.44 20.94 12.52
CA ALA A 153 17.59 21.94 11.46
C ALA A 153 16.76 21.58 10.21
N GLY A 154 16.09 22.58 9.62
CA GLY A 154 15.26 22.41 8.41
C GLY A 154 13.87 21.79 8.67
N TYR A 155 13.50 21.60 9.94
CA TYR A 155 12.19 21.11 10.33
C TYR A 155 11.59 21.90 11.51
N TRP A 156 10.27 21.99 11.52
CA TRP A 156 9.49 22.59 12.59
C TRP A 156 8.41 21.63 13.10
N CYS A 157 7.92 21.86 14.30
CA CYS A 157 6.91 21.00 14.92
C CYS A 157 5.50 21.45 14.52
N HIS A 158 4.84 20.71 13.64
CA HIS A 158 3.43 20.89 13.32
C HIS A 158 2.59 20.34 14.47
N LEU A 159 1.70 21.16 15.02
CA LEU A 159 0.80 20.80 16.11
C LEU A 159 -0.58 20.41 15.55
N GLY A 160 -0.95 19.13 15.67
CA GLY A 160 -2.29 18.63 15.38
C GLY A 160 -3.32 18.98 16.46
N LEU A 161 -4.51 18.36 16.39
CA LEU A 161 -5.60 18.58 17.35
C LEU A 161 -5.31 17.94 18.71
N VAL A 162 -4.58 16.82 18.71
CA VAL A 162 -4.12 16.13 19.93
C VAL A 162 -2.61 15.89 19.89
N PRO A 163 -1.92 15.73 21.04
CA PRO A 163 -0.47 15.55 21.09
C PRO A 163 0.08 14.38 20.27
N ALA A 164 -0.74 13.34 20.04
CA ALA A 164 -0.37 12.20 19.20
C ALA A 164 -0.26 12.52 17.70
N GLU A 165 -0.83 13.65 17.27
CA GLU A 165 -0.81 14.13 15.88
C GLU A 165 0.31 15.17 15.62
N TYR A 166 1.16 15.43 16.62
CA TYR A 166 2.24 16.41 16.48
C TYR A 166 3.38 15.77 15.70
N GLN A 167 3.85 16.41 14.64
CA GLN A 167 4.87 15.84 13.77
C GLN A 167 5.86 16.86 13.23
N CYS A 168 7.08 16.40 12.94
CA CYS A 168 8.12 17.23 12.35
C CYS A 168 7.93 17.41 10.84
N CYS A 169 7.71 18.66 10.41
CA CYS A 169 7.48 19.04 9.03
C CYS A 169 8.63 19.87 8.44
N PRO A 170 8.91 19.75 7.13
CA PRO A 170 9.94 20.55 6.48
C PRO A 170 9.65 22.04 6.62
N GLY A 171 10.70 22.83 6.85
CA GLY A 171 10.63 24.29 6.91
C GLY A 171 11.43 24.88 8.05
N GLU A 172 11.45 26.21 8.11
CA GLU A 172 12.17 26.94 9.14
C GLU A 172 11.53 26.74 10.54
N PRO A 173 12.33 26.70 11.62
CA PRO A 173 11.83 26.55 12.97
C PRO A 173 10.74 27.57 13.31
N THR A 174 9.66 27.10 13.95
CA THR A 174 8.47 27.91 14.28
C THR A 174 8.81 29.16 15.09
N ASN A 175 9.89 29.15 15.85
CA ASN A 175 10.41 30.32 16.56
C ASN A 175 11.74 30.78 15.91
N PRO A 176 11.83 32.00 15.32
CA PRO A 176 10.85 33.10 15.37
C PRO A 176 9.86 33.17 14.19
N ALA A 177 9.91 32.24 13.22
CA ALA A 177 9.16 32.37 11.96
C ALA A 177 7.65 32.61 12.13
N ALA A 178 7.00 31.96 13.10
CA ALA A 178 5.57 32.15 13.39
C ALA A 178 5.25 33.55 13.93
N CYS A 179 6.19 34.19 14.64
CA CYS A 179 6.03 35.55 15.16
C CYS A 179 6.34 36.63 14.11
N GLN A 180 6.83 36.24 12.93
CA GLN A 180 7.24 37.17 11.86
C GLN A 180 6.20 37.33 10.73
N GLY A 181 4.94 36.91 10.97
CA GLY A 181 3.82 37.24 10.09
C GLY A 181 3.51 36.21 9.00
N LEU A 182 3.68 34.92 9.29
CA LEU A 182 3.18 33.87 8.39
C LEU A 182 1.64 34.00 8.21
N PRO A 183 1.12 33.88 6.97
CA PRO A 183 -0.31 33.94 6.73
C PRO A 183 -1.02 32.76 7.41
N TYR A 184 -2.29 32.95 7.79
CA TYR A 184 -3.09 31.85 8.30
C TYR A 184 -3.30 30.80 7.20
N ALA A 185 -3.33 29.52 7.58
CA ALA A 185 -3.65 28.41 6.70
C ALA A 185 -4.73 27.55 7.34
N VAL A 186 -5.72 27.13 6.56
CA VAL A 186 -6.75 26.19 6.99
C VAL A 186 -6.21 24.77 6.82
N GLY A 187 -6.13 24.01 7.91
CA GLY A 187 -5.73 22.60 7.88
C GLY A 187 -6.84 21.68 7.36
N ILE A 188 -6.45 20.49 6.90
CA ILE A 188 -7.37 19.39 6.57
C ILE A 188 -7.15 18.33 7.65
N SER A 189 -8.21 17.95 8.39
CA SER A 189 -8.13 16.88 9.40
C SER A 189 -9.15 15.78 9.13
N ASP A 190 -8.66 14.54 9.06
CA ASP A 190 -9.48 13.32 9.15
C ASP A 190 -9.58 12.81 10.61
N SER A 191 -9.31 13.68 11.59
CA SER A 191 -9.22 13.29 13.00
C SER A 191 -10.53 12.72 13.53
N LEU A 192 -10.40 11.69 14.36
CA LEU A 192 -11.49 11.15 15.20
C LEU A 192 -11.91 12.11 16.31
N ALA A 193 -11.19 13.22 16.49
CA ALA A 193 -11.52 14.23 17.48
C ALA A 193 -12.76 15.01 17.04
N PRO A 194 -13.81 15.09 17.88
CA PRO A 194 -14.95 15.96 17.57
C PRO A 194 -14.45 17.41 17.36
N PRO A 195 -15.13 18.19 16.50
CA PRO A 195 -14.76 19.58 16.27
C PRO A 195 -14.70 20.30 17.61
N ALA A 196 -13.62 21.04 17.84
CA ALA A 196 -13.45 21.82 19.05
C ALA A 196 -14.58 22.86 19.13
N THR A 197 -15.57 22.63 19.98
CA THR A 197 -16.56 23.65 20.35
C THR A 197 -15.83 24.72 21.15
N ARG A 198 -15.81 25.94 20.59
CA ARG A 198 -15.40 27.15 21.29
C ARG A 198 -16.31 27.43 22.48
#